data_AF-A0A379ACN2-F1
#
_entry.id   AF-A0A379ACN2-F1
#
_cell.length_a   1.000
_cell.length_b   1.000
_cell.length_c   1.000
_cell.angle_alpha   90.00
_cell.angle_beta   90.00
_cell.angle_gamma   90.00
#
_symmetry.space_group_name_H-M   'P 1'
#
loop_
_entity.id
_entity.type
_entity.pdbx_description
1 polymer ?
#
loop_
_entity_poly.entity_id
_entity_poly.type
_entity_poly.pdbx_seq_one_letter_code
_entity_poly.pdbx_strand_id
1 'polypeptide(L)'
;MNAIERLLGIMKTLRDPQHGCPWDREQTFATIAPYTLEETYEVLDAIQREDFDDLRGELGDLLFQVVFYAQMASEQDRFNFEDICHAISDKLERRHPHIFGDATAETSSEVLKNWEAIKTAERADKAQHSALDDIPKALPALMRAHKIQKRCHNVGFDWTTLGPVVAKVHEEIDEVMHEAQQSVVGW
;
A
#
# COMPACT_ATOMS: atom_id res chain seq x y z
N MET A 1 31.87 -3.40 -3.07
CA MET A 1 30.61 -3.70 -2.38
C MET A 1 29.94 -2.38 -2.06
N ASN A 2 28.81 -2.09 -2.68
CA ASN A 2 28.04 -0.87 -2.40
C ASN A 2 27.13 -1.08 -1.15
N ALA A 3 26.43 -0.02 -0.73
CA ALA A 3 25.61 -0.06 0.49
C ALA A 3 24.47 -1.10 0.42
N ILE A 4 23.82 -1.26 -0.73
CA ILE A 4 22.72 -2.20 -0.88
C ILE A 4 23.22 -3.65 -0.92
N GLU A 5 24.32 -3.93 -1.61
CA GLU A 5 24.97 -5.25 -1.62
C GLU A 5 25.37 -5.70 -0.20
N ARG A 6 25.84 -4.75 0.62
CA ARG A 6 26.14 -5.02 2.04
C ARG A 6 24.88 -5.43 2.81
N LEU A 7 23.77 -4.71 2.65
CA LEU A 7 22.50 -5.03 3.33
C LEU A 7 21.96 -6.41 2.91
N LEU A 8 21.94 -6.70 1.60
CA LEU A 8 21.53 -8.00 1.08
C LEU A 8 22.46 -9.13 1.59
N GLY A 9 23.77 -8.87 1.65
CA GLY A 9 24.74 -9.82 2.20
C GLY A 9 24.54 -10.11 3.69
N ILE A 10 24.20 -9.08 4.48
CA ILE A 10 23.83 -9.24 5.90
C ILE A 10 22.58 -10.11 6.01
N MET A 11 21.52 -9.79 5.27
CA MET A 11 20.26 -10.55 5.33
C MET A 11 20.46 -12.04 4.98
N LYS A 12 21.24 -12.30 3.92
CA LYS A 12 21.61 -13.67 3.53
C LYS A 12 22.37 -14.40 4.63
N THR A 13 23.26 -13.70 5.34
CA THR A 13 24.01 -14.26 6.48
C THR A 13 23.09 -14.55 7.66
N LEU A 14 22.19 -13.62 8.00
CA LEU A 14 21.23 -13.78 9.09
C LEU A 14 20.29 -14.97 8.86
N ARG A 15 19.90 -15.23 7.60
CA ARG A 15 19.02 -16.35 7.24
C ARG A 15 19.74 -17.59 6.73
N ASP A 16 21.07 -17.67 6.86
CA ASP A 16 21.82 -18.87 6.47
C ASP A 16 21.25 -20.13 7.18
N PRO A 17 20.93 -21.21 6.46
CA PRO A 17 20.29 -22.39 7.06
C PRO A 17 21.12 -23.15 8.10
N GLN A 18 22.42 -22.88 8.21
CA GLN A 18 23.30 -23.56 9.15
C GLN A 18 23.81 -22.62 10.24
N HIS A 19 24.21 -21.41 9.85
CA HIS A 19 24.92 -20.46 10.71
C HIS A 19 24.13 -19.17 10.97
N GLY A 20 22.94 -19.04 10.38
CA GLY A 20 22.08 -17.88 10.55
C GLY A 20 21.49 -17.76 11.95
N CYS A 21 21.00 -16.57 12.26
CA CYS A 21 20.30 -16.26 13.49
C CYS A 21 19.03 -17.12 13.61
N PRO A 22 18.81 -17.84 14.73
CA PRO A 22 17.63 -18.69 14.90
C PRO A 22 16.30 -17.94 14.71
N TRP A 23 16.21 -16.72 15.26
CA TRP A 23 15.01 -15.90 15.14
C TRP A 23 14.76 -15.46 13.70
N ASP A 24 15.79 -15.00 12.99
CA ASP A 24 15.63 -14.56 11.60
C ASP A 24 15.20 -15.72 10.71
N ARG A 25 15.71 -16.93 10.94
CA ARG A 25 15.40 -18.13 10.13
C ARG A 25 13.97 -18.64 10.29
N GLU A 26 13.40 -18.55 11.49
CA GLU A 26 12.03 -19.02 11.74
C GLU A 26 10.95 -18.07 11.19
N GLN A 27 11.32 -16.83 10.83
CA GLN A 27 10.37 -15.86 10.28
C GLN A 27 9.83 -16.30 8.92
N THR A 28 8.57 -15.93 8.71
CA THR A 28 7.79 -16.15 7.49
C THR A 28 7.16 -14.84 7.02
N PHE A 29 6.60 -14.81 5.80
CA PHE A 29 5.87 -13.65 5.31
C PHE A 29 4.78 -13.16 6.29
N ALA A 30 4.11 -14.10 6.96
CA ALA A 30 3.02 -13.79 7.89
C ALA A 30 3.53 -13.21 9.23
N THR A 31 4.68 -13.68 9.72
CA THR A 31 5.23 -13.18 10.99
C THR A 31 5.90 -11.81 10.84
N ILE A 32 6.39 -11.48 9.64
CA ILE A 32 6.99 -10.17 9.34
C ILE A 32 5.93 -9.08 9.05
N ALA A 33 4.74 -9.46 8.58
CA ALA A 33 3.69 -8.50 8.19
C ALA A 33 3.27 -7.49 9.27
N PRO A 34 3.10 -7.86 10.56
CA PRO A 34 2.81 -6.90 11.62
C PRO A 34 3.93 -5.87 11.80
N TYR A 35 5.19 -6.29 11.80
CA TYR A 35 6.34 -5.38 11.93
C TYR A 35 6.38 -4.36 10.79
N THR A 36 6.08 -4.78 9.55
CA THR A 36 6.00 -3.83 8.42
C THR A 36 4.96 -2.74 8.65
N LEU A 37 3.84 -3.05 9.32
CA LEU A 37 2.84 -2.06 9.67
C LEU A 37 3.35 -1.12 10.77
N GLU A 38 4.02 -1.66 11.79
CA GLU A 38 4.65 -0.88 12.87
C GLU A 38 5.68 0.11 12.30
N GLU A 39 6.65 -0.34 11.51
CA GLU A 39 7.67 0.54 10.89
C GLU A 39 7.04 1.62 10.00
N THR A 40 5.92 1.30 9.34
CA THR A 40 5.19 2.31 8.55
C THR A 40 4.64 3.43 9.44
N TYR A 41 4.15 3.09 10.65
CA TYR A 41 3.67 4.10 11.59
C TYR A 41 4.81 4.90 12.21
N GLU A 42 5.96 4.29 12.51
CA GLU A 42 7.14 5.01 13.01
C GLU A 42 7.67 6.00 11.96
N VAL A 43 7.72 5.62 10.68
CA VAL A 43 8.02 6.56 9.58
C VAL A 43 7.04 7.75 9.55
N LEU A 44 5.74 7.50 9.73
CA LEU A 44 4.73 8.57 9.75
C LEU A 44 4.90 9.49 10.96
N ASP A 45 5.22 8.93 12.13
CA ASP A 45 5.47 9.69 13.36
C ASP A 45 6.72 10.57 13.24
N ALA A 46 7.83 10.02 12.72
CA ALA A 46 9.05 10.77 12.45
C ALA A 46 8.82 11.94 11.47
N ILE A 47 8.03 11.73 10.41
CA ILE A 47 7.60 12.80 9.49
C ILE A 47 6.78 13.86 10.23
N GLN A 48 5.81 13.45 11.06
CA GLN A 48 4.95 14.37 11.79
C GLN A 48 5.72 15.21 12.82
N ARG A 49 6.77 14.64 13.42
CA ARG A 49 7.68 15.35 14.33
C ARG A 49 8.74 16.19 13.62
N GLU A 50 8.85 16.09 12.29
CA GLU A 50 9.94 16.68 11.49
C GLU A 50 11.34 16.26 11.97
N ASP A 51 11.46 15.04 12.51
CA ASP A 51 12.73 14.49 12.99
C ASP A 51 13.41 13.70 11.88
N PHE A 52 14.29 14.36 11.14
CA PHE A 52 14.95 13.78 9.97
C PHE A 52 16.06 12.79 10.31
N ASP A 53 16.63 12.87 11.51
CA ASP A 53 17.63 11.90 11.97
C ASP A 53 16.97 10.56 12.27
N ASP A 54 15.82 10.61 12.94
CA ASP A 54 14.96 9.47 13.24
C ASP A 54 14.34 8.89 11.96
N LEU A 55 13.79 9.74 11.09
CA LEU A 55 13.22 9.34 9.80
C LEU A 55 14.19 8.51 8.94
N ARG A 56 15.48 8.84 8.96
CA ARG A 56 16.50 8.05 8.26
C ARG A 56 16.64 6.65 8.82
N GLY A 57 16.53 6.48 10.15
CA GLY A 57 16.51 5.18 10.81
C GLY A 57 15.29 4.37 10.40
N GLU A 58 14.10 4.94 10.56
CA GLU A 58 12.83 4.28 10.28
C GLU A 58 12.67 3.88 8.80
N LEU A 59 13.15 4.73 7.86
CA LEU A 59 13.21 4.36 6.44
C LEU A 59 14.19 3.21 6.18
N GLY A 60 15.24 3.09 6.98
CA GLY A 60 16.18 1.97 6.98
C GLY A 60 15.52 0.67 7.44
N ASP A 61 14.73 0.72 8.52
CA ASP A 61 14.01 -0.43 9.04
C ASP A 61 12.89 -0.87 8.09
N LEU A 62 12.16 0.08 7.49
CA LEU A 62 11.20 -0.22 6.43
C LEU A 62 11.87 -0.85 5.19
N LEU A 63 13.07 -0.37 4.79
CA LEU A 63 13.85 -1.00 3.72
C LEU A 63 14.31 -2.41 4.11
N PHE A 64 14.70 -2.62 5.36
CA PHE A 64 15.05 -3.93 5.89
C PHE A 64 13.88 -4.91 5.76
N GLN A 65 12.64 -4.51 6.03
CA GLN A 65 11.46 -5.36 5.82
C GLN A 65 11.33 -5.82 4.36
N VAL A 66 11.55 -4.92 3.38
CA VAL A 66 11.52 -5.25 1.94
C VAL A 66 12.62 -6.26 1.58
N VAL A 67 13.83 -6.06 2.10
CA VAL A 67 14.95 -6.98 1.90
C VAL A 67 14.67 -8.34 2.52
N PHE A 68 14.06 -8.38 3.71
CA PHE A 68 13.66 -9.61 4.38
C PHE A 68 12.67 -10.42 3.52
N TYR A 69 11.63 -9.77 2.99
CA TYR A 69 10.69 -10.42 2.08
C TYR A 69 11.34 -10.92 0.80
N ALA A 70 12.25 -10.14 0.21
CA ALA A 70 12.99 -10.53 -0.97
C ALA A 70 13.87 -11.76 -0.72
N GLN A 71 14.52 -11.83 0.44
CA GLN A 71 15.33 -12.99 0.85
C GLN A 71 14.46 -14.24 1.03
N MET A 72 13.33 -14.14 1.74
CA MET A 72 12.39 -15.27 1.92
C MET A 72 11.77 -15.74 0.60
N ALA A 73 11.48 -14.82 -0.33
CA ALA A 73 10.97 -15.15 -1.65
C ALA A 73 12.03 -15.83 -2.52
N SER A 74 13.28 -15.39 -2.42
CA SER A 74 14.41 -15.98 -3.14
C SER A 74 14.73 -17.38 -2.61
N GLU A 75 14.59 -17.64 -1.31
CA GLU A 75 14.73 -18.99 -0.71
C GLU A 75 13.69 -19.98 -1.24
N GLN A 76 12.59 -19.48 -1.80
CA GLN A 76 11.50 -20.28 -2.37
C GLN A 76 11.46 -20.23 -3.91
N ASP A 77 12.53 -19.74 -4.55
CA ASP A 77 12.64 -19.57 -6.01
C ASP A 77 11.46 -18.79 -6.64
N ARG A 78 10.91 -17.80 -5.91
CA ARG A 78 9.76 -16.98 -6.38
C ARG A 78 10.18 -15.72 -7.11
N PHE A 79 10.98 -14.89 -6.44
CA PHE A 79 11.57 -13.65 -6.93
C PHE A 79 12.63 -13.18 -5.93
N ASN A 80 13.50 -12.27 -6.34
CA ASN A 80 14.53 -11.68 -5.50
C ASN A 80 14.39 -10.13 -5.44
N PHE A 81 15.35 -9.47 -4.78
CA PHE A 81 15.34 -8.02 -4.62
C PHE A 81 15.48 -7.27 -5.96
N GLU A 82 16.27 -7.81 -6.89
CA GLU A 82 16.47 -7.23 -8.22
C GLU A 82 15.18 -7.30 -9.04
N ASP A 83 14.44 -8.41 -8.98
CA ASP A 83 13.14 -8.56 -9.64
C ASP A 83 12.13 -7.51 -9.14
N ILE A 84 12.13 -7.22 -7.83
CA ILE A 84 11.29 -6.16 -7.25
C ILE A 84 11.67 -4.80 -7.84
N CYS A 85 12.97 -4.49 -7.89
CA CYS A 85 13.49 -3.24 -8.44
C CYS A 85 13.14 -3.08 -9.94
N HIS A 86 13.33 -4.11 -10.76
CA HIS A 86 12.96 -4.10 -12.16
C HIS A 86 11.46 -3.87 -12.33
N ALA A 87 10.62 -4.61 -11.58
CA ALA A 87 9.17 -4.49 -11.69
C ALA A 87 8.65 -3.09 -11.32
N ILE A 88 9.23 -2.41 -10.32
CA ILE A 88 8.85 -1.04 -9.99
C ILE A 88 9.41 -0.03 -10.99
N SER A 89 10.63 -0.21 -11.48
CA SER A 89 11.24 0.65 -12.51
C SER A 89 10.43 0.64 -13.80
N ASP A 90 10.17 -0.53 -14.38
CA ASP A 90 9.37 -0.69 -15.60
C ASP A 90 7.98 -0.04 -15.46
N LYS A 91 7.38 -0.20 -14.27
CA LYS A 91 6.08 0.38 -13.96
C LYS A 91 6.12 1.89 -13.84
N LEU A 92 7.18 2.46 -13.26
CA LEU A 92 7.34 3.91 -13.14
C LEU A 92 7.62 4.55 -14.50
N GLU A 93 8.48 3.95 -15.31
CA GLU A 93 8.76 4.41 -16.68
C GLU A 93 7.49 4.42 -17.53
N ARG A 94 6.74 3.31 -17.53
CA ARG A 94 5.48 3.19 -18.26
C ARG A 94 4.40 4.18 -17.79
N ARG A 95 4.39 4.54 -16.50
CA ARG A 95 3.41 5.50 -15.95
C ARG A 95 3.82 6.97 -16.06
N HIS A 96 5.07 7.24 -16.44
CA HIS A 96 5.55 8.59 -16.73
C HIS A 96 6.03 8.71 -18.19
N PRO A 97 5.16 8.46 -19.19
CA PRO A 97 5.54 8.57 -20.59
C PRO A 97 5.89 10.01 -21.00
N HIS A 98 5.60 11.00 -20.15
CA HIS A 98 5.99 12.40 -20.33
C HIS A 98 7.41 12.72 -19.88
N ILE A 99 8.06 11.79 -19.16
CA ILE A 99 9.47 11.88 -18.77
C ILE A 99 10.32 10.88 -19.56
N PHE A 100 9.82 9.64 -19.70
CA PHE A 100 10.58 8.51 -20.27
C PHE A 100 10.11 8.09 -21.67
N GLY A 101 9.17 8.82 -22.28
CA GLY A 101 8.65 8.53 -23.62
C GLY A 101 8.31 9.80 -24.38
N ASP A 102 7.37 9.69 -25.33
CA ASP A 102 7.03 10.78 -26.27
C ASP A 102 5.78 11.59 -25.88
N ALA A 103 5.14 11.27 -24.74
CA ALA A 103 3.94 12.00 -24.34
C ALA A 103 4.29 13.40 -23.81
N THR A 104 3.35 14.34 -23.89
CA THR A 104 3.50 15.66 -23.27
C THR A 104 2.49 15.83 -22.15
N ALA A 105 2.92 16.34 -21.01
CA ALA A 105 2.06 16.80 -19.93
C ALA A 105 2.70 18.04 -19.32
N GLU A 106 2.02 19.18 -19.44
CA GLU A 106 2.57 20.49 -19.04
C GLU A 106 2.11 20.88 -17.64
N THR A 107 1.03 20.26 -17.15
CA THR A 107 0.46 20.55 -15.82
C THR A 107 0.35 19.31 -14.95
N SER A 108 0.38 19.51 -13.64
CA SER A 108 0.15 18.44 -12.65
C SER A 108 -1.21 17.76 -12.83
N SER A 109 -2.23 18.51 -13.27
CA SER A 109 -3.57 17.98 -13.55
C SER A 109 -3.56 17.01 -14.73
N GLU A 110 -2.85 17.35 -15.82
CA GLU A 110 -2.66 16.46 -16.97
C GLU A 110 -1.88 15.20 -16.60
N VAL A 111 -0.82 15.34 -15.79
CA VAL A 111 -0.06 14.20 -15.27
C VAL A 111 -0.96 13.26 -14.46
N LEU A 112 -1.78 13.79 -13.54
CA LEU A 112 -2.70 12.99 -12.73
C LEU A 112 -3.76 12.29 -13.58
N LYS A 113 -4.30 12.98 -14.60
CA LYS A 113 -5.27 12.39 -15.53
C LYS A 113 -4.67 11.24 -16.32
N ASN A 114 -3.47 11.42 -16.87
CA ASN A 114 -2.74 10.38 -17.60
C ASN A 114 -2.41 9.19 -16.69
N TRP A 115 -1.99 9.46 -15.45
CA TRP A 115 -1.67 8.44 -14.45
C TRP A 115 -2.87 7.56 -14.11
N GLU A 116 -4.05 8.15 -13.89
CA GLU A 116 -5.27 7.40 -13.61
C GLU A 116 -5.79 6.62 -14.84
N ALA A 117 -5.61 7.16 -16.06
CA ALA A 117 -5.92 6.45 -17.29
C ALA A 117 -5.04 5.19 -17.45
N ILE A 118 -3.73 5.32 -17.27
CA ILE A 118 -2.78 4.19 -17.35
C ILE A 118 -3.10 3.12 -16.29
N LYS A 119 -3.36 3.55 -15.04
CA LYS A 119 -3.81 2.64 -13.98
C LYS A 119 -5.09 1.90 -14.32
N THR A 120 -6.00 2.53 -15.05
CA THR A 120 -7.27 1.90 -15.46
C THR A 120 -7.03 0.84 -16.52
N ALA A 121 -6.18 1.12 -17.51
CA ALA A 121 -5.76 0.13 -18.52
C ALA A 121 -5.08 -1.09 -17.87
N GLU A 122 -4.14 -0.88 -16.94
CA GLU A 122 -3.46 -1.98 -16.22
C GLU A 122 -4.41 -2.90 -15.46
N ARG A 123 -5.53 -2.38 -14.94
CA ARG A 123 -6.53 -3.20 -14.23
C ARG A 123 -7.34 -4.05 -15.21
N ALA A 124 -7.66 -3.50 -16.37
CA ALA A 124 -8.35 -4.24 -17.42
C ALA A 124 -7.52 -5.45 -17.87
N ASP A 125 -6.20 -5.30 -17.99
CA ASP A 125 -5.28 -6.38 -18.37
C ASP A 125 -5.18 -7.50 -17.33
N LYS A 126 -5.47 -7.21 -16.05
CA LYS A 126 -5.46 -8.19 -14.95
C LYS A 126 -6.76 -9.00 -14.82
N ALA A 127 -7.68 -8.91 -15.79
CA ALA A 127 -9.00 -9.52 -15.73
C ALA A 127 -9.80 -9.16 -14.46
N GLN A 128 -9.59 -7.95 -13.93
CA GLN A 128 -10.42 -7.43 -12.84
C GLN A 128 -11.77 -7.01 -13.41
N HIS A 129 -12.83 -7.67 -12.97
CA HIS A 129 -14.17 -7.53 -13.54
C HIS A 129 -15.01 -6.48 -12.81
N SER A 130 -14.64 -6.12 -11.57
CA SER A 130 -15.32 -5.11 -10.76
C SER A 130 -14.47 -3.87 -10.57
N ALA A 131 -15.12 -2.69 -10.56
CA ALA A 131 -14.49 -1.43 -10.19
C ALA A 131 -13.90 -1.45 -8.76
N LEU A 132 -14.40 -2.36 -7.91
CA LEU A 132 -14.03 -2.55 -6.51
C LEU A 132 -13.02 -3.69 -6.28
N ASP A 133 -12.56 -4.36 -7.33
CA ASP A 133 -11.48 -5.35 -7.21
C ASP A 133 -10.19 -4.67 -6.72
N ASP A 134 -9.28 -5.45 -6.10
CA ASP A 134 -8.00 -4.98 -5.55
C ASP A 134 -8.07 -3.93 -4.42
N ILE A 135 -9.14 -3.96 -3.63
CA ILE A 135 -9.21 -3.22 -2.36
C ILE A 135 -8.69 -4.14 -1.24
N PRO A 136 -7.51 -3.87 -0.64
CA PRO A 136 -6.95 -4.75 0.38
C PRO A 136 -7.87 -4.87 1.59
N LYS A 137 -8.13 -6.10 2.03
CA LYS A 137 -8.96 -6.38 3.20
C LYS A 137 -8.31 -5.91 4.51
N ALA A 138 -6.98 -5.87 4.55
CA ALA A 138 -6.19 -5.42 5.68
C ALA A 138 -6.21 -3.89 5.89
N LEU A 139 -6.80 -3.11 4.98
CA LEU A 139 -6.93 -1.67 5.18
C LEU A 139 -7.84 -1.39 6.39
N PRO A 140 -7.47 -0.43 7.27
CA PRO A 140 -8.36 0.09 8.30
C PRO A 140 -9.71 0.53 7.71
N ALA A 141 -10.79 0.35 8.47
CA ALA A 141 -12.16 0.51 7.99
C ALA A 141 -12.40 1.86 7.29
N LEU A 142 -11.92 2.97 7.87
CA LEU A 142 -12.05 4.30 7.29
C LEU A 142 -11.29 4.46 5.97
N MET A 143 -10.04 3.98 5.91
CA MET A 143 -9.25 4.02 4.66
C MET A 143 -9.89 3.15 3.57
N ARG A 144 -10.41 1.99 3.95
CA ARG A 144 -11.11 1.09 3.05
C ARG A 144 -12.39 1.73 2.52
N ALA A 145 -13.21 2.32 3.38
CA ALA A 145 -14.45 3.02 3.00
C ALA A 145 -14.14 4.18 2.04
N HIS A 146 -13.16 5.01 2.36
CA HIS A 146 -12.73 6.11 1.50
C HIS A 146 -12.24 5.60 0.13
N LYS A 147 -11.45 4.51 0.10
CA LYS A 147 -10.98 3.91 -1.15
C LYS A 147 -12.12 3.35 -1.99
N ILE A 148 -13.12 2.71 -1.38
CA ILE A 148 -14.35 2.23 -2.06
C ILE A 148 -15.08 3.42 -2.69
N GLN A 149 -15.36 4.47 -1.92
CA GLN A 149 -16.04 5.67 -2.41
C GLN A 149 -15.30 6.29 -3.61
N LYS A 150 -13.98 6.43 -3.53
CA LYS A 150 -13.16 6.94 -4.63
C LYS A 150 -13.23 6.06 -5.90
N ARG A 151 -13.32 4.72 -5.75
CA ARG A 151 -13.51 3.82 -6.89
C ARG A 151 -14.87 3.97 -7.54
N CYS A 152 -15.93 4.12 -6.74
CA CYS A 152 -17.27 4.40 -7.23
C CYS A 152 -17.33 5.74 -7.97
N HIS A 153 -16.72 6.79 -7.41
CA HIS A 153 -16.61 8.10 -8.05
C HIS A 153 -16.01 8.02 -9.45
N ASN A 154 -14.92 7.26 -9.61
CA ASN A 154 -14.23 7.11 -10.89
C ASN A 154 -15.08 6.46 -12.00
N VAL A 155 -16.16 5.76 -11.65
CA VAL A 155 -17.13 5.21 -12.62
C VAL A 155 -18.41 6.05 -12.72
N GLY A 156 -18.40 7.25 -12.15
CA GLY A 156 -19.53 8.19 -12.17
C GLY A 156 -20.57 7.96 -11.07
N PHE A 157 -20.29 7.09 -10.10
CA PHE A 157 -21.16 6.86 -8.95
C PHE A 157 -20.69 7.72 -7.76
N ASP A 158 -21.17 8.96 -7.69
CA ASP A 158 -20.95 9.86 -6.57
C ASP A 158 -22.04 10.93 -6.47
N TRP A 159 -22.11 11.60 -5.33
CA TRP A 159 -22.99 12.74 -5.11
C TRP A 159 -22.50 13.97 -5.89
N THR A 160 -23.42 14.73 -6.47
CA THR A 160 -23.09 15.94 -7.24
C THR A 160 -23.03 17.20 -6.37
N THR A 161 -23.58 17.16 -5.16
CA THR A 161 -23.64 18.30 -4.22
C THR A 161 -23.47 17.81 -2.78
N LEU A 162 -23.05 18.72 -1.88
CA LEU A 162 -22.78 18.38 -0.48
C LEU A 162 -24.03 18.16 0.37
N GLY A 163 -25.15 18.80 0.03
CA GLY A 163 -26.40 18.73 0.82
C GLY A 163 -26.90 17.30 1.05
N PRO A 164 -27.05 16.47 0.00
CA PRO A 164 -27.43 15.07 0.14
C PRO A 164 -26.45 14.21 0.96
N VAL A 165 -25.14 14.52 0.90
CA VAL A 165 -24.12 13.80 1.69
C VAL A 165 -24.36 14.00 3.19
N VAL A 166 -24.59 15.26 3.60
CA VAL A 166 -24.89 15.60 5.00
C VAL A 166 -26.23 15.00 5.42
N ALA A 167 -27.25 15.04 4.55
CA ALA A 167 -28.55 14.43 4.82
C ALA A 167 -28.43 12.93 5.09
N LYS A 168 -27.62 12.19 4.30
CA LYS A 168 -27.41 10.76 4.50
C LYS A 168 -26.73 10.45 5.83
N VAL A 169 -25.82 11.30 6.32
CA VAL A 169 -25.25 11.14 7.67
C VAL A 169 -26.32 11.23 8.76
N HIS A 170 -27.26 12.18 8.64
CA HIS A 170 -28.35 12.30 9.61
C HIS A 170 -29.30 11.11 9.54
N GLU A 171 -29.63 10.64 8.33
CA GLU A 171 -30.45 9.43 8.11
C GLU A 171 -29.84 8.20 8.79
N GLU A 172 -28.53 7.95 8.64
CA GLU A 172 -27.86 6.80 9.29
C GLU A 172 -27.84 6.92 10.83
N ILE A 173 -27.73 8.15 11.37
CA ILE A 173 -27.86 8.39 12.82
C ILE A 173 -29.28 8.01 13.27
N ASP A 174 -30.30 8.47 12.54
CA ASP A 174 -31.69 8.18 12.86
C ASP A 174 -32.00 6.67 12.75
N GLU A 175 -31.45 5.97 11.75
CA GLU A 175 -31.57 4.50 11.59
C GLU A 175 -30.95 3.75 12.78
N VAL A 176 -29.72 4.11 13.18
CA VAL A 176 -29.07 3.51 14.36
C VAL A 176 -29.88 3.76 15.63
N MET A 177 -30.40 4.97 15.81
CA MET A 177 -31.23 5.32 16.97
C MET A 177 -32.57 4.58 16.95
N HIS A 178 -33.17 4.39 15.78
CA HIS A 178 -34.39 3.61 15.61
C HIS A 178 -34.19 2.17 16.09
N GLU A 179 -33.14 1.48 15.60
CA GLU A 179 -32.82 0.11 15.98
C GLU A 179 -32.49 -0.02 17.49
N ALA A 180 -31.74 0.95 18.04
CA ALA A 180 -31.42 0.97 19.48
C ALA A 180 -32.68 1.11 20.38
N GLN A 181 -33.76 1.70 19.86
CA GLN A 181 -35.02 1.91 20.59
C GLN A 181 -36.03 0.75 20.43
N GLN A 182 -35.79 -0.19 19.52
CA GLN A 182 -36.74 -1.29 19.23
C GLN A 182 -36.88 -2.36 20.33
N SER A 183 -36.12 -2.28 21.44
CA SER A 183 -36.26 -3.13 22.64
C SER A 183 -36.17 -4.65 22.42
N VAL A 184 -34.96 -5.22 22.56
CA VAL A 184 -34.71 -6.40 23.42
C VAL A 184 -33.31 -6.25 24.03
N VAL A 185 -33.23 -5.81 25.29
CA VAL A 185 -32.05 -6.05 26.12
C VAL A 185 -32.21 -7.45 26.70
N GLY A 186 -31.57 -8.42 26.05
CA GLY A 186 -31.37 -9.76 26.53
C GLY A 186 -29.96 -10.18 26.13
N TRP A 187 -28.97 -9.56 26.77
CA TRP A 187 -27.61 -10.10 26.84
C TRP A 187 -27.56 -11.13 27.97
#